data_AF-A0A3B1ASF4-F1
#
_entry.id   AF-A0A3B1ASF4-F1
#
_cell.length_a   1.000
_cell.length_b   1.000
_cell.length_c   1.000
_cell.angle_alpha   90.00
_cell.angle_beta   90.00
_cell.angle_gamma   90.00
#
_symmetry.space_group_name_H-M   'P 1'
#
loop_
_entity.id
_entity.type
_entity.pdbx_description
1 polymer ?
#
loop_
_entity_poly.entity_id
_entity_poly.type
_entity_poly.pdbx_seq_one_letter_code
_entity_poly.pdbx_strand_id
1 'polypeptide(L)'
;MCEAIENGRVPELVGYGRIRLEVRYGEERSRIDLLLDSPGDKRTIPCYIEVKNVTLVDNGVARFPDAVSVRASKHLRELMSVVRTGQRAVIFFCVQRGDVREVRPADDIDPLYGETLRKAVACGVECLAWAADVSTREIVLRRPLPVRMA
;
A
#
# COMPACT_ATOMS: atom_id res chain seq x y z
N MET A 1 -1.41 -9.26 6.30
CA MET A 1 -1.29 -9.02 4.85
C MET A 1 -0.96 -10.29 4.08
N CYS A 2 0.16 -10.98 4.35
CA CYS A 2 0.51 -12.24 3.67
C CYS A 2 -0.64 -13.24 3.63
N GLU A 3 -1.21 -13.54 4.80
CA GLU A 3 -2.34 -14.46 4.93
C GLU A 3 -3.56 -14.06 4.07
N ALA A 4 -3.78 -12.75 3.89
CA ALA A 4 -4.88 -12.27 3.04
C ALA A 4 -4.56 -12.47 1.54
N ILE A 5 -3.31 -12.31 1.13
CA ILE A 5 -2.86 -12.57 -0.25
C ILE A 5 -2.91 -14.08 -0.53
N GLU A 6 -2.36 -14.91 0.37
CA GLU A 6 -2.31 -16.37 0.23
C GLU A 6 -3.70 -16.99 0.15
N ASN A 7 -4.66 -16.46 0.92
CA ASN A 7 -6.05 -16.89 0.88
C ASN A 7 -6.88 -16.23 -0.25
N GLY A 8 -6.25 -15.49 -1.15
CA GLY A 8 -6.92 -14.85 -2.29
C GLY A 8 -7.94 -13.76 -1.92
N ARG A 9 -7.85 -13.19 -0.71
CA ARG A 9 -8.78 -12.14 -0.23
C ARG A 9 -8.59 -10.81 -0.93
N VAL A 10 -7.41 -10.57 -1.50
CA VAL A 10 -7.10 -9.36 -2.29
C VAL A 10 -6.91 -9.81 -3.74
N PRO A 11 -7.97 -9.83 -4.57
CA PRO A 11 -7.92 -10.36 -5.94
C PRO A 11 -6.85 -9.71 -6.82
N GLU A 12 -6.51 -8.45 -6.56
CA GLU A 12 -5.48 -7.71 -7.30
C GLU A 12 -4.07 -8.24 -7.08
N LEU A 13 -3.85 -9.03 -6.02
CA LEU A 13 -2.54 -9.51 -5.58
C LEU A 13 -2.39 -11.05 -5.67
N VAL A 14 -3.33 -11.73 -6.32
CA VAL A 14 -3.26 -13.19 -6.54
C VAL A 14 -2.38 -13.55 -7.74
N GLY A 15 -2.01 -14.83 -7.87
CA GLY A 15 -1.27 -15.34 -9.02
C GLY A 15 0.26 -15.32 -8.90
N TYR A 16 0.78 -14.91 -7.75
CA TYR A 16 2.22 -14.97 -7.45
C TYR A 16 2.59 -16.28 -6.75
N GLY A 17 3.72 -16.88 -7.15
CA GLY A 17 4.20 -18.15 -6.60
C GLY A 17 4.98 -18.02 -5.29
N ARG A 18 5.36 -16.81 -4.90
CA ARG A 18 6.15 -16.54 -3.69
C ARG A 18 5.90 -15.14 -3.14
N ILE A 19 5.88 -15.05 -1.81
CA ILE A 19 5.86 -13.81 -1.03
C ILE A 19 7.17 -13.70 -0.25
N ARG A 20 7.86 -12.57 -0.37
CA ARG A 20 9.04 -12.23 0.43
C ARG A 20 8.77 -10.99 1.27
N LEU A 21 9.27 -10.98 2.50
CA LEU A 21 9.08 -9.88 3.46
C LEU A 21 10.36 -9.07 3.63
N GLU A 22 10.21 -7.77 3.94
CA GLU A 22 11.31 -6.90 4.39
C GLU A 22 12.51 -6.84 3.42
N VAL A 23 12.21 -6.88 2.12
CA VAL A 23 13.23 -6.94 1.06
C VAL A 23 13.83 -5.56 0.84
N ARG A 24 15.16 -5.45 0.87
CA ARG A 24 15.83 -4.19 0.53
C ARG A 24 15.60 -3.85 -0.95
N TYR A 25 15.25 -2.60 -1.23
CA TYR A 25 14.98 -2.11 -2.58
C TYR A 25 15.33 -0.63 -2.69
N GLY A 26 15.26 -0.12 -3.93
CA GLY A 26 15.46 1.28 -4.24
C GLY A 26 16.90 1.77 -4.07
N GLU A 27 17.13 3.01 -4.46
CA GLU A 27 18.43 3.67 -4.42
C GLU A 27 18.73 4.24 -3.02
N GLU A 28 17.69 4.58 -2.26
CA GLU A 28 17.78 5.14 -0.92
C GLU A 28 17.79 4.05 0.18
N ARG A 29 17.95 2.77 -0.21
CA ARG A 29 18.08 1.59 0.67
C ARG A 29 16.92 1.37 1.63
N SER A 30 15.67 1.63 1.23
CA SER A 30 14.54 1.23 2.08
C SER A 30 14.27 -0.27 1.99
N ARG A 31 13.32 -0.72 2.82
CA ARG A 31 12.80 -2.08 2.80
C ARG A 31 11.35 -2.02 2.38
N ILE A 32 10.97 -2.83 1.40
CA ILE A 32 9.58 -3.00 1.01
C ILE A 32 8.96 -4.03 1.95
N ASP A 33 7.73 -3.77 2.38
CA ASP A 33 7.04 -4.68 3.30
C ASP A 33 6.84 -6.05 2.66
N LEU A 34 6.37 -6.10 1.40
CA LEU A 34 6.22 -7.34 0.64
C LEU A 34 6.76 -7.22 -0.79
N LEU A 35 7.34 -8.31 -1.27
CA LEU A 35 7.68 -8.52 -2.67
C LEU A 35 7.07 -9.84 -3.14
N LEU A 36 6.12 -9.74 -4.08
CA LEU A 36 5.49 -10.88 -4.72
C LEU A 36 6.22 -11.19 -6.03
N ASP A 37 6.59 -12.46 -6.23
CA ASP A 37 7.21 -12.92 -7.47
C ASP A 37 6.89 -14.40 -7.76
N SER A 38 7.26 -14.87 -8.95
CA SER A 38 7.11 -16.27 -9.36
C SER A 38 8.44 -16.74 -9.97
N PRO A 39 9.40 -17.24 -9.17
CA PRO A 39 10.70 -17.66 -9.67
C PRO A 39 10.54 -18.71 -10.77
N GLY A 40 11.19 -18.47 -11.92
CA GLY A 40 11.11 -19.36 -13.08
C GLY A 40 10.00 -19.02 -14.08
N ASP A 41 9.01 -18.20 -13.72
CA ASP A 41 8.04 -17.66 -14.67
C ASP A 41 8.44 -16.25 -15.13
N LYS A 42 8.99 -16.18 -16.35
CA LYS A 42 9.43 -14.92 -16.95
C LYS A 42 8.28 -13.98 -17.34
N ARG A 43 7.03 -14.46 -17.32
CA ARG A 43 5.84 -13.64 -17.64
C ARG A 43 5.31 -12.89 -16.43
N THR A 44 5.59 -13.37 -15.23
CA THR A 44 5.18 -12.70 -13.99
C THR A 44 6.09 -11.50 -13.72
N ILE A 45 5.51 -10.30 -13.67
CA ILE A 45 6.20 -9.07 -13.28
C ILE A 45 6.22 -9.00 -11.74
N PRO A 46 7.40 -8.87 -11.09
CA PRO A 46 7.48 -8.73 -9.64
C PRO A 46 6.67 -7.53 -9.13
N CYS A 47 5.99 -7.71 -7.99
CA CYS A 47 5.14 -6.69 -7.38
C CYS A 47 5.67 -6.29 -6.00
N TYR A 48 6.02 -5.02 -5.86
CA TYR A 48 6.50 -4.40 -4.63
C TYR A 48 5.33 -3.74 -3.91
N ILE A 49 5.12 -4.08 -2.64
CA ILE A 49 3.96 -3.63 -1.87
C ILE A 49 4.42 -2.99 -0.57
N GLU A 50 4.15 -1.69 -0.45
CA GLU A 50 4.31 -0.95 0.80
C GLU A 50 2.95 -0.88 1.49
N VAL A 51 2.89 -1.29 2.76
CA VAL A 51 1.68 -1.29 3.58
C VAL A 51 1.68 -0.09 4.52
N LYS A 52 0.59 0.66 4.53
CA LYS A 52 0.32 1.73 5.50
C LYS A 52 -0.86 1.34 6.37
N ASN A 53 -0.62 1.24 7.67
CA ASN A 53 -1.71 1.13 8.64
C ASN A 53 -2.33 2.51 8.83
N VAL A 54 -3.63 2.61 8.64
CA VAL A 54 -4.37 3.88 8.76
C VAL A 54 -5.27 3.81 9.98
N THR A 55 -4.99 4.69 10.94
CA THR A 55 -5.68 4.79 12.23
C THR A 55 -6.45 6.10 12.36
N LEU A 56 -5.95 7.19 11.75
CA LEU A 56 -6.63 8.48 11.71
C LEU A 56 -7.91 8.36 10.86
N VAL A 57 -9.04 8.55 11.52
CA VAL A 57 -10.37 8.55 10.89
C VAL A 57 -11.13 9.76 11.40
N ASP A 58 -11.70 10.51 10.46
CA ASP A 58 -12.62 11.60 10.74
C ASP A 58 -13.89 11.44 9.90
N ASN A 59 -15.06 11.47 10.54
CA ASN A 59 -16.38 11.40 9.88
C ASN A 59 -16.55 10.20 8.89
N GLY A 60 -15.89 9.08 9.17
CA GLY A 60 -15.90 7.89 8.30
C GLY A 60 -14.97 7.97 7.09
N VAL A 61 -14.02 8.91 7.08
CA VAL A 61 -12.94 9.05 6.11
C VAL A 61 -11.62 8.70 6.81
N ALA A 62 -10.93 7.68 6.33
CA ALA A 62 -9.60 7.37 6.80
C ALA A 62 -8.57 8.27 6.11
N ARG A 63 -7.62 8.76 6.89
CA ARG A 63 -6.64 9.75 6.41
C ARG A 63 -5.24 9.30 6.77
N PHE A 64 -4.30 9.49 5.85
CA PHE A 64 -2.89 9.16 6.10
C PHE A 64 -1.97 10.26 5.51
N PRO A 65 -0.91 10.66 6.23
CA PRO A 65 -0.48 10.18 7.55
C PRO A 65 -1.21 10.87 8.72
N ASP A 66 -0.98 10.39 9.94
CA ASP A 66 -1.44 11.01 11.19
C ASP A 66 -0.45 12.01 11.79
N ALA A 67 0.79 12.05 11.27
CA ALA A 67 1.81 13.04 11.55
C ALA A 67 2.76 13.20 10.33
N VAL A 68 3.48 14.33 10.26
CA VAL A 68 4.49 14.57 9.22
C VAL A 68 5.51 13.42 9.19
N SER A 69 5.72 12.83 8.01
CA SER A 69 6.56 11.65 7.84
C SER A 69 7.40 11.70 6.57
N VAL A 70 8.64 12.20 6.71
CA VAL A 70 9.65 12.18 5.64
C VAL A 70 9.87 10.76 5.09
N ARG A 71 9.80 9.74 5.97
CA ARG A 71 9.93 8.34 5.59
C ARG A 71 8.78 7.86 4.70
N ALA A 72 7.55 8.32 4.93
CA ALA A 72 6.42 7.92 4.10
C ALA A 72 6.57 8.45 2.66
N SER A 73 6.94 9.71 2.50
CA SER A 73 7.19 10.32 1.19
C SER A 73 8.40 9.70 0.49
N LYS A 74 9.42 9.29 1.25
CA LYS A 74 10.57 8.53 0.73
C LYS A 74 10.16 7.23 0.06
N HIS A 75 9.35 6.42 0.74
CA HIS A 75 8.89 5.15 0.19
C HIS A 75 8.09 5.33 -1.10
N LEU A 76 7.26 6.39 -1.19
CA LEU A 76 6.56 6.70 -2.44
C LEU A 76 7.52 7.00 -3.60
N ARG A 77 8.64 7.69 -3.35
CA ARG A 77 9.67 7.92 -4.38
C ARG A 77 10.35 6.63 -4.83
N GLU A 78 10.60 5.71 -3.91
CA GLU A 78 11.18 4.42 -4.28
C GLU A 78 10.19 3.53 -5.04
N LEU A 79 8.90 3.55 -4.69
CA LEU A 79 7.87 2.89 -5.50
C LEU A 79 7.79 3.49 -6.90
N MET A 80 7.90 4.81 -7.06
CA MET A 80 8.01 5.43 -8.39
C MET A 80 9.25 4.94 -9.16
N SER A 81 10.37 4.70 -8.48
CA SER A 81 11.56 4.09 -9.11
C SER A 81 11.29 2.65 -9.55
N VAL A 82 10.57 1.85 -8.76
CA VAL A 82 10.15 0.48 -9.14
C VAL A 82 9.30 0.50 -10.41
N VAL A 83 8.32 1.40 -10.50
CA VAL A 83 7.50 1.51 -11.72
C VAL A 83 8.35 1.90 -12.94
N ARG A 84 9.30 2.82 -12.76
CA ARG A 84 10.25 3.23 -13.83
C ARG A 84 11.14 2.10 -14.34
N THR A 85 11.42 1.08 -13.53
CA THR A 85 12.17 -0.11 -13.99
C THR A 85 11.29 -1.17 -14.65
N GLY A 86 10.00 -0.88 -14.87
CA GLY A 86 9.04 -1.79 -15.50
C GLY A 86 8.46 -2.84 -14.55
N GLN A 87 8.65 -2.67 -13.24
CA GLN A 87 8.09 -3.54 -12.21
C GLN A 87 6.77 -2.98 -11.68
N ARG A 88 5.95 -3.83 -11.06
CA ARG A 88 4.68 -3.41 -10.47
C ARG A 88 4.93 -2.89 -9.05
N ALA A 89 4.31 -1.76 -8.70
CA ALA A 89 4.44 -1.17 -7.37
C ALA A 89 3.06 -0.80 -6.83
N VAL A 90 2.81 -1.12 -5.56
CA VAL A 90 1.54 -0.92 -4.86
C VAL A 90 1.80 -0.20 -3.55
N ILE A 91 1.07 0.88 -3.30
CA ILE A 91 0.85 1.41 -1.95
C ILE A 91 -0.48 0.86 -1.44
N PHE A 92 -0.46 0.16 -0.31
CA PHE A 92 -1.61 -0.53 0.27
C PHE A 92 -2.01 0.08 1.61
N PHE A 93 -3.17 0.72 1.68
CA PHE A 93 -3.73 1.24 2.92
C PHE A 93 -4.57 0.19 3.63
N CYS A 94 -4.07 -0.32 4.75
CA CYS A 94 -4.79 -1.21 5.66
C CYS A 94 -5.51 -0.34 6.72
N VAL A 95 -6.81 -0.14 6.53
CA VAL A 95 -7.65 0.64 7.44
C VAL A 95 -8.22 -0.29 8.49
N GLN A 96 -7.72 -0.21 9.72
CA GLN A 96 -8.08 -1.12 10.81
C GLN A 96 -9.40 -0.75 11.49
N ARG A 97 -10.40 -0.32 10.70
CA ARG A 97 -11.69 0.17 11.14
C ARG A 97 -12.78 -0.13 10.11
N GLY A 98 -13.91 -0.68 10.57
CA GLY A 98 -15.04 -1.06 9.71
C GLY A 98 -15.98 0.08 9.32
N ASP A 99 -15.97 1.19 10.06
CA ASP A 99 -16.86 2.36 9.90
C ASP A 99 -16.43 3.34 8.79
N VAL A 100 -15.39 2.98 8.03
CA VAL A 100 -14.75 3.86 7.06
C VAL A 100 -15.28 3.65 5.65
N ARG A 101 -15.55 4.73 4.91
CA ARG A 101 -16.11 4.68 3.55
C ARG A 101 -15.08 4.90 2.46
N GLU A 102 -13.98 5.58 2.76
CA GLU A 102 -12.92 5.91 1.81
C GLU A 102 -11.60 6.26 2.51
N VAL A 103 -10.51 6.28 1.75
CA VAL A 103 -9.19 6.76 2.18
C VAL A 103 -8.82 8.03 1.43
N ARG A 104 -8.24 9.01 2.13
CA ARG A 104 -7.68 10.25 1.57
C ARG A 104 -6.27 10.52 2.10
N PRO A 105 -5.40 11.22 1.35
CA PRO A 105 -4.21 11.81 1.95
C PRO A 105 -4.61 12.88 2.97
N ALA A 106 -3.86 12.98 4.06
CA ALA A 106 -4.04 14.01 5.08
C ALA A 106 -3.21 15.26 4.72
N ASP A 107 -3.65 15.99 3.69
CA ASP A 107 -2.90 17.13 3.13
C ASP A 107 -2.70 18.29 4.13
N ASP A 108 -3.58 18.43 5.12
CA ASP A 108 -3.48 19.36 6.25
C ASP A 108 -2.40 18.98 7.27
N ILE A 109 -2.06 17.70 7.37
CA ILE A 109 -1.05 17.17 8.30
C ILE A 109 0.31 17.09 7.61
N ASP A 110 0.38 16.49 6.42
CA ASP A 110 1.60 16.35 5.63
C ASP A 110 1.32 16.66 4.14
N PRO A 111 1.36 17.95 3.75
CA PRO A 111 1.14 18.36 2.37
C PRO A 111 2.11 17.71 1.38
N LEU A 112 3.36 17.47 1.81
CA LEU A 112 4.39 16.87 0.98
C LEU A 112 4.06 15.40 0.69
N TYR A 113 3.58 14.65 1.68
CA TYR A 113 3.13 13.29 1.46
C TYR A 113 1.97 13.23 0.45
N GLY A 114 0.96 14.07 0.63
CA GLY A 114 -0.18 14.16 -0.27
C GLY A 114 0.21 14.45 -1.71
N GLU A 115 1.08 15.45 -1.92
CA GLU A 115 1.65 15.76 -3.23
C GLU A 115 2.44 14.58 -3.82
N THR A 116 3.27 13.94 -3.01
CA THR A 116 4.08 12.81 -3.44
C THR A 116 3.22 11.59 -3.80
N LEU A 117 2.13 11.35 -3.07
CA LEU A 117 1.18 10.27 -3.35
C LEU A 117 0.50 10.48 -4.69
N ARG A 118 0.01 11.71 -4.96
CA ARG A 118 -0.60 12.05 -6.25
C ARG A 118 0.39 11.86 -7.40
N LYS A 119 1.65 12.26 -7.24
CA LYS A 119 2.72 12.00 -8.22
C LYS A 119 2.97 10.50 -8.43
N ALA A 120 3.02 9.73 -7.35
CA ALA A 120 3.25 8.29 -7.42
C ALA A 120 2.15 7.58 -8.23
N VAL A 121 0.88 7.91 -7.96
CA VAL A 121 -0.25 7.34 -8.71
C VAL A 121 -0.23 7.78 -10.17
N ALA A 122 0.09 9.05 -10.45
CA ALA A 122 0.23 9.53 -11.84
C ALA A 122 1.37 8.83 -12.60
N CYS A 123 2.41 8.37 -11.91
CA CYS A 123 3.50 7.59 -12.49
C CYS A 123 3.20 6.09 -12.64
N GLY A 124 2.02 5.61 -12.21
CA GLY A 124 1.61 4.21 -12.33
C GLY A 124 1.80 3.36 -11.06
N VAL A 125 2.11 3.96 -9.91
CA VAL A 125 2.02 3.24 -8.64
C VAL A 125 0.54 2.96 -8.34
N GLU A 126 0.19 1.70 -8.19
CA GLU A 126 -1.17 1.27 -7.84
C GLU A 126 -1.49 1.65 -6.40
N CYS A 127 -2.71 2.12 -6.17
CA CYS A 127 -3.17 2.57 -4.86
C CYS A 127 -4.36 1.74 -4.43
N LEU A 128 -4.14 0.83 -3.48
CA LEU A 128 -5.17 -0.04 -2.94
C LEU A 128 -5.48 0.35 -1.50
N ALA A 129 -6.74 0.26 -1.10
CA ALA A 129 -7.15 0.45 0.28
C ALA A 129 -8.18 -0.59 0.66
N TRP A 130 -8.07 -1.12 1.87
CA TRP A 130 -8.98 -2.14 2.40
C TRP A 130 -9.34 -1.84 3.85
N ALA A 131 -10.61 -2.01 4.18
CA ALA A 131 -11.07 -2.05 5.56
C ALA A 131 -10.80 -3.44 6.15
N ALA A 132 -10.30 -3.47 7.37
CA ALA A 132 -10.09 -4.68 8.15
C ALA A 132 -11.01 -4.68 9.38
N ASP A 133 -11.58 -5.84 9.67
CA ASP A 133 -12.19 -6.09 10.97
C ASP A 133 -11.07 -6.46 11.95
N VAL A 134 -11.04 -5.76 13.09
CA VAL A 134 -10.10 -6.01 14.16
C VAL A 134 -10.84 -6.64 15.33
N SER A 135 -10.35 -7.78 15.77
CA SER A 135 -10.80 -8.44 17.00
C SER A 135 -9.62 -8.77 17.89
N THR A 136 -9.88 -9.25 19.10
CA THR A 136 -8.83 -9.76 20.00
C THR A 136 -8.16 -11.05 19.49
N ARG A 137 -8.71 -11.67 18.43
CA ARG A 137 -8.22 -12.94 17.87
C ARG A 137 -7.47 -12.76 16.55
N GLU A 138 -7.95 -11.86 15.71
CA GLU A 138 -7.47 -11.71 14.34
C GLU A 138 -7.76 -10.32 13.76
N ILE A 139 -6.99 -9.97 12.72
CA ILE A 139 -7.23 -8.84 11.84
C ILE A 139 -7.53 -9.41 10.44
N VAL A 140 -8.74 -9.18 9.95
CA VAL A 140 -9.21 -9.76 8.68
C VAL A 140 -9.56 -8.65 7.70
N LEU A 141 -8.89 -8.61 6.54
CA LEU A 141 -9.29 -7.74 5.44
C LEU A 141 -10.69 -8.15 4.93
N ARG A 142 -11.61 -7.19 4.86
CA ARG A 142 -13.02 -7.45 4.53
C ARG A 142 -13.43 -6.93 3.17
N ARG A 143 -13.19 -5.65 2.92
CA ARG A 143 -13.68 -4.98 1.71
C ARG A 143 -12.71 -3.94 1.20
N PRO A 144 -12.63 -3.76 -0.12
CA PRO A 144 -11.90 -2.65 -0.70
C PRO A 144 -12.57 -1.32 -0.34
N LEU A 145 -11.76 -0.27 -0.26
CA LEU A 145 -12.16 1.11 -0.06
C LEU A 145 -11.71 1.93 -1.27
N PRO A 146 -12.52 2.87 -1.76
CA PRO A 146 -12.05 3.84 -2.73
C PRO A 146 -10.97 4.73 -2.09
N VAL A 147 -9.90 4.98 -2.83
CA VAL A 147 -8.92 6.03 -2.49
C VAL A 147 -9.28 7.29 -3.28
N ARG A 148 -9.49 8.40 -2.57
CA ARG A 148 -9.77 9.71 -3.17
C ARG A 148 -8.56 10.62 -3.00
N MET A 149 -8.16 11.27 -4.09
CA MET A 149 -6.99 12.17 -4.14
C MET A 149 -7.37 13.66 -4.03
N ALA A 150 -8.61 13.94 -3.63
CA ALA A 150 -9.26 15.26 -3.63
C ALA A 150 -9.44 15.83 -2.23
#